data_AF-A0A966WHN5-F1
#
_entry.id   AF-A0A966WHN5-F1
#
_cell.length_a   1.000
_cell.length_b   1.000
_cell.length_c   1.000
_cell.angle_alpha   90.00
_cell.angle_beta   90.00
_cell.angle_gamma   90.00
#
_symmetry.space_group_name_H-M   'P 1'
#
loop_
_entity.id
_entity.type
_entity.pdbx_description
1 polymer ?
#
loop_
_entity_poly.entity_id
_entity_poly.type
_entity_poly.pdbx_seq_one_letter_code
_entity_poly.pdbx_strand_id
1 'polypeptide(L)'
;NLFASNGMSAGNTLAEAQVQCLSEIFERAVKREILESEIALPDVPHDVLKKYPGILAGIEGLEAQGFPVLVKDASLGGTYPVMCVTLMNPRTGGVFASFGAHPRFEVALERSLTELLQGRSFEGLNDLPRPTFESNAVTEPNNFVEHFIDSSGIVSWRFFSSRANYDFVEWDFSGKGKNSNADEAATLFKILEEMGKVVYMSVFDQLGAVACRILVPGYSEVYPVEDLIWDNTNQALLFRADILNLHRLDDDSLSALLNRLENSELDDYADIATLIGIEFDENTVWGQLTVLELKLLIHLALQQFEDAHELAGAFLQYNDNTVDRRLFYQALDVVLEVMLDDELALEDYERNFRRMFGDARMDAALGSVNGSVRFYGLTPTSLRLEGLDRHHRLLDSYKKLHKARTI
;
A
#
# COMPACT_ATOMS: atom_id res chain seq x y z
N ASN A 1 -1.60 3.64 -10.92
CA ASN A 1 -0.87 4.92 -10.94
C ASN A 1 -1.75 5.94 -10.21
N LEU A 2 -2.08 7.11 -10.77
CA LEU A 2 -2.41 8.31 -9.99
C LEU A 2 -3.58 8.27 -8.99
N PHE A 3 -4.76 7.79 -9.39
CA PHE A 3 -5.98 7.97 -8.58
C PHE A 3 -6.33 6.78 -7.68
N ALA A 4 -5.68 5.62 -7.87
CA ALA A 4 -5.97 4.37 -7.15
C ALA A 4 -7.48 4.10 -6.97
N SER A 5 -7.94 3.86 -5.75
CA SER A 5 -9.36 3.72 -5.38
C SER A 5 -10.08 5.04 -5.12
N ASN A 6 -9.41 6.19 -5.21
CA ASN A 6 -9.97 7.48 -4.85
C ASN A 6 -11.12 7.94 -5.75
N GLY A 7 -12.16 8.46 -5.10
CA GLY A 7 -13.37 8.94 -5.73
C GLY A 7 -14.19 7.81 -6.33
N MET A 8 -14.21 6.62 -5.72
CA MET A 8 -15.08 5.51 -6.11
C MET A 8 -16.15 5.27 -5.04
N SER A 9 -17.39 5.11 -5.46
CA SER A 9 -18.46 4.74 -4.53
C SER A 9 -19.64 4.10 -5.24
N ALA A 10 -20.42 3.35 -4.46
CA ALA A 10 -21.70 2.79 -4.85
C ALA A 10 -22.78 3.23 -3.86
N GLY A 11 -24.00 3.35 -4.33
CA GLY A 11 -25.14 3.77 -3.51
C GLY A 11 -26.46 3.22 -4.04
N ASN A 12 -27.53 3.39 -3.26
CA ASN A 12 -28.87 3.01 -3.69
C ASN A 12 -29.38 3.92 -4.83
N THR A 13 -28.84 5.14 -4.90
CA THR A 13 -29.09 6.11 -5.98
C THR A 13 -27.78 6.70 -6.47
N LEU A 14 -27.77 7.25 -7.69
CA LEU A 14 -26.59 7.96 -8.21
C LEU A 14 -26.19 9.14 -7.31
N ALA A 15 -27.17 9.90 -6.81
CA ALA A 15 -26.90 11.04 -5.94
C ALA A 15 -26.22 10.61 -4.63
N GLU A 16 -26.63 9.49 -4.05
CA GLU A 16 -25.97 8.92 -2.87
C GLU A 16 -24.51 8.53 -3.17
N ALA A 17 -24.27 7.83 -4.27
CA ALA A 17 -22.92 7.47 -4.70
C ALA A 17 -22.05 8.72 -4.97
N GLN A 18 -22.63 9.78 -5.54
CA GLN A 18 -21.95 11.04 -5.78
C GLN A 18 -21.56 11.74 -4.47
N VAL A 19 -22.46 11.81 -3.49
CA VAL A 19 -22.16 12.39 -2.17
C VAL A 19 -21.00 11.66 -1.51
N GLN A 20 -21.01 10.33 -1.52
CA GLN A 20 -19.93 9.53 -0.94
C GLN A 20 -18.60 9.72 -1.70
N CYS A 21 -18.60 9.66 -3.04
CA CYS A 21 -17.41 9.93 -3.86
C CYS A 21 -16.81 11.31 -3.59
N LEU A 22 -17.65 12.36 -3.60
CA LEU A 22 -17.19 13.73 -3.40
C LEU A 22 -16.68 13.94 -1.96
N SER A 23 -17.35 13.34 -0.98
CA SER A 23 -16.89 13.37 0.41
C SER A 23 -15.51 12.73 0.55
N GLU A 24 -15.29 11.54 -0.01
CA GLU A 24 -13.98 10.86 -0.01
C GLU A 24 -12.89 11.70 -0.70
N ILE A 25 -13.22 12.38 -1.80
CA ILE A 25 -12.29 13.31 -2.46
C ILE A 25 -11.92 14.48 -1.54
N PHE A 26 -12.90 15.10 -0.87
CA PHE A 26 -12.64 16.17 0.09
C PHE A 26 -11.85 15.67 1.29
N GLU A 27 -12.21 14.53 1.87
CA GLU A 27 -11.52 13.89 2.98
C GLU A 27 -10.03 13.78 2.71
N ARG A 28 -9.65 13.20 1.58
CA ARG A 28 -8.24 12.95 1.22
C ARG A 28 -7.50 14.21 0.82
N ALA A 29 -8.13 15.08 0.04
CA ALA A 29 -7.48 16.32 -0.39
C ALA A 29 -7.24 17.28 0.79
N VAL A 30 -8.22 17.41 1.68
CA VAL A 30 -8.13 18.25 2.89
C VAL A 30 -7.20 17.61 3.92
N LYS A 31 -7.22 16.27 4.08
CA LYS A 31 -6.21 15.54 4.88
C LYS A 31 -4.80 15.87 4.41
N ARG A 32 -4.54 15.78 3.10
CA ARG A 32 -3.24 16.13 2.52
C ARG A 32 -2.83 17.56 2.85
N GLU A 33 -3.72 18.52 2.58
CA GLU A 33 -3.46 19.95 2.82
C GLU A 33 -3.13 20.23 4.29
N ILE A 34 -3.90 19.64 5.21
CA ILE A 34 -3.71 19.79 6.66
C ILE A 34 -2.36 19.22 7.11
N LEU A 35 -2.01 18.03 6.66
CA LEU A 35 -0.78 17.36 7.08
C LEU A 35 0.46 18.02 6.48
N GLU A 36 0.48 18.26 5.17
CA GLU A 36 1.62 18.87 4.46
C GLU A 36 1.86 20.33 4.89
N SER A 37 0.79 21.09 5.17
CA SER A 37 0.91 22.47 5.65
C SER A 37 1.03 22.56 7.18
N GLU A 38 1.12 21.42 7.87
CA GLU A 38 1.25 21.31 9.33
C GLU A 38 0.19 22.14 10.09
N ILE A 39 -1.05 22.15 9.59
CA ILE A 39 -2.14 23.01 10.10
C ILE A 39 -2.60 22.54 11.47
N ALA A 40 -2.62 23.45 12.44
CA ALA A 40 -3.24 23.23 13.74
C ALA A 40 -4.75 23.49 13.66
N LEU A 41 -5.56 22.45 13.84
CA LEU A 41 -7.01 22.53 13.75
C LEU A 41 -7.65 22.95 15.09
N PRO A 42 -8.79 23.67 15.05
CA PRO A 42 -9.56 23.98 16.26
C PRO A 42 -10.24 22.72 16.83
N ASP A 43 -10.29 22.64 18.16
CA ASP A 43 -11.03 21.59 18.87
C ASP A 43 -12.54 21.76 18.68
N VAL A 44 -13.26 20.65 18.54
CA VAL A 44 -14.72 20.67 18.63
C VAL A 44 -15.12 20.92 20.09
N PRO A 45 -15.89 21.98 20.40
CA PRO A 45 -16.31 22.25 21.76
C PRO A 45 -17.09 21.08 22.35
N HIS A 46 -16.84 20.78 23.63
CA HIS A 46 -17.51 19.67 24.31
C HIS A 46 -19.04 19.79 24.31
N ASP A 47 -19.60 21.00 24.33
CA ASP A 47 -21.05 21.20 24.26
C ASP A 47 -21.65 20.87 22.87
N VAL A 48 -20.83 20.90 21.82
CA VAL A 48 -21.22 20.39 20.49
C VAL A 48 -21.18 18.85 20.51
N LEU A 49 -20.12 18.23 21.07
CA LEU A 49 -20.02 16.77 21.17
C LEU A 49 -21.16 16.13 21.97
N LYS A 50 -21.66 16.82 23.01
CA LYS A 50 -22.83 16.37 23.80
C LYS A 50 -24.10 16.18 22.96
N LYS A 51 -24.20 16.78 21.78
CA LYS A 51 -25.32 16.59 20.84
C LYS A 51 -25.32 15.18 20.24
N TYR A 52 -24.18 14.47 20.27
CA TYR A 52 -23.97 13.16 19.66
C TYR A 52 -23.54 12.12 20.73
N PRO A 53 -24.44 11.71 21.64
CA PRO A 53 -24.08 10.93 22.83
C PRO A 53 -23.49 9.54 22.50
N GLY A 54 -23.86 8.92 21.39
CA GLY A 54 -23.30 7.63 20.97
C GLY A 54 -21.82 7.76 20.58
N ILE A 55 -21.48 8.80 19.81
CA ILE A 55 -20.09 9.09 19.41
C ILE A 55 -19.28 9.49 20.64
N LEU A 56 -19.82 10.37 21.49
CA LEU A 56 -19.15 10.82 22.72
C LEU A 56 -18.83 9.64 23.65
N ALA A 57 -19.77 8.70 23.83
CA ALA A 57 -19.53 7.49 24.61
C ALA A 57 -18.41 6.61 24.01
N GLY A 58 -18.31 6.53 22.67
CA GLY A 58 -17.21 5.85 21.99
C GLY A 58 -15.85 6.49 22.28
N ILE A 59 -15.78 7.82 22.24
CA ILE A 59 -14.58 8.60 22.58
C ILE A 59 -14.19 8.37 24.05
N GLU A 60 -15.12 8.54 24.98
CA GLU A 60 -14.88 8.31 26.42
C GLU A 60 -14.43 6.86 26.70
N GLY A 61 -14.95 5.89 25.94
CA GLY A 61 -14.53 4.49 26.01
C GLY A 61 -13.07 4.25 25.58
N LEU A 62 -12.56 4.99 24.60
CA LEU A 62 -11.15 4.96 24.21
C LEU A 62 -10.26 5.63 25.26
N GLU A 63 -10.67 6.79 25.76
CA GLU A 63 -9.94 7.51 26.81
C GLU A 63 -9.86 6.72 28.11
N ALA A 64 -10.92 6.03 28.50
CA ALA A 64 -10.96 5.14 29.66
C ALA A 64 -9.98 3.96 29.53
N GLN A 65 -9.62 3.57 28.30
CA GLN A 65 -8.60 2.56 28.02
C GLN A 65 -7.18 3.12 27.96
N GLY A 66 -7.00 4.42 28.22
CA GLY A 66 -5.72 5.09 28.26
C GLY A 66 -5.25 5.63 26.90
N PHE A 67 -6.17 5.80 25.95
CA PHE A 67 -5.89 6.42 24.65
C PHE A 67 -6.53 7.81 24.58
N PRO A 68 -5.79 8.91 24.80
CA PRO A 68 -6.33 10.25 24.61
C PRO A 68 -6.82 10.44 23.18
N VAL A 69 -7.99 11.10 23.03
CA VAL A 69 -8.60 11.36 21.73
C VAL A 69 -8.76 12.86 21.53
N LEU A 70 -8.34 13.35 20.38
CA LEU A 70 -8.58 14.73 19.96
C LEU A 70 -9.62 14.75 18.85
N VAL A 71 -10.67 15.55 19.03
CA VAL A 71 -11.70 15.77 18.02
C VAL A 71 -11.57 17.19 17.48
N LYS A 72 -11.23 17.28 16.19
CA LYS A 72 -10.89 18.53 15.51
C LYS A 72 -11.84 18.80 14.35
N ASP A 73 -12.22 20.06 14.20
CA ASP A 73 -12.92 20.53 13.00
C ASP A 73 -11.89 20.75 11.88
N ALA A 74 -11.99 19.94 10.82
CA ALA A 74 -11.08 19.95 9.67
C ALA A 74 -11.69 20.71 8.46
N SER A 75 -12.72 21.52 8.68
CA SER A 75 -13.41 22.25 7.61
C SER A 75 -12.62 23.42 7.00
N LEU A 76 -11.50 23.79 7.61
CA LEU A 76 -10.69 24.96 7.24
C LEU A 76 -11.55 26.23 7.18
N GLY A 77 -12.18 26.55 8.32
CA GLY A 77 -13.04 27.73 8.46
C GLY A 77 -14.44 27.56 7.88
N GLY A 78 -14.98 26.34 7.86
CA GLY A 78 -16.31 26.03 7.34
C GLY A 78 -16.37 25.88 5.82
N THR A 79 -15.24 25.71 5.15
CA THR A 79 -15.15 25.57 3.69
C THR A 79 -15.47 24.15 3.24
N TYR A 80 -14.99 23.15 3.99
CA TYR A 80 -15.07 21.74 3.61
C TYR A 80 -15.84 20.90 4.64
N PRO A 81 -16.55 19.84 4.22
CA PRO A 81 -17.34 18.98 5.11
C PRO A 81 -16.49 17.86 5.75
N VAL A 82 -15.38 18.23 6.41
CA VAL A 82 -14.36 17.28 6.89
C VAL A 82 -14.16 17.40 8.40
N MET A 83 -14.04 16.25 9.06
CA MET A 83 -13.70 16.09 10.47
C MET A 83 -12.37 15.36 10.61
N CYS A 84 -11.68 15.59 11.73
CA CYS A 84 -10.51 14.81 12.11
C CYS A 84 -10.64 14.30 13.55
N VAL A 85 -10.39 13.01 13.74
CA VAL A 85 -10.31 12.36 15.06
C VAL A 85 -8.93 11.74 15.18
N THR A 86 -8.14 12.20 16.16
CA THR A 86 -6.79 11.68 16.39
C THR A 86 -6.72 10.90 17.69
N LEU A 87 -6.22 9.67 17.63
CA LEU A 87 -5.88 8.87 18.80
C LEU A 87 -4.40 9.02 19.12
N MET A 88 -4.08 9.18 20.40
CA MET A 88 -2.72 9.13 20.93
C MET A 88 -2.52 7.85 21.75
N ASN A 89 -1.35 7.23 21.63
CA ASN A 89 -0.96 6.09 22.46
C ASN A 89 0.19 6.49 23.40
N PRO A 90 -0.10 6.86 24.68
CA PRO A 90 0.91 7.26 25.64
C PRO A 90 1.94 6.17 25.97
N ARG A 91 1.64 4.90 25.65
CA ARG A 91 2.54 3.76 25.92
C ARG A 91 3.70 3.68 24.94
N THR A 92 3.47 4.06 23.68
CA THR A 92 4.47 3.97 22.60
C THR A 92 4.91 5.33 22.07
N GLY A 93 4.14 6.38 22.36
CA GLY A 93 4.31 7.73 21.83
C GLY A 93 3.75 7.90 20.41
N GLY A 94 3.09 6.88 19.87
CA GLY A 94 2.51 6.89 18.53
C GLY A 94 1.18 7.62 18.45
N VAL A 95 0.83 8.11 17.26
CA VAL A 95 -0.44 8.81 16.99
C VAL A 95 -1.09 8.28 15.72
N PHE A 96 -2.41 8.39 15.64
CA PHE A 96 -3.19 8.02 14.46
C PHE A 96 -4.24 9.10 14.17
N ALA A 97 -4.04 9.86 13.09
CA ALA A 97 -4.95 10.91 12.68
C ALA A 97 -5.92 10.39 11.60
N SER A 98 -7.14 10.12 12.02
CA SER A 98 -8.23 9.69 11.14
C SER A 98 -9.01 10.90 10.63
N PHE A 99 -9.42 10.87 9.37
CA PHE A 99 -10.21 11.91 8.73
C PHE A 99 -11.48 11.29 8.17
N GLY A 100 -12.58 12.02 8.22
CA GLY A 100 -13.85 11.56 7.69
C GLY A 100 -14.62 12.74 7.13
N ALA A 101 -15.21 12.56 5.95
CA ALA A 101 -16.03 13.58 5.33
C ALA A 101 -17.46 13.12 5.09
N HIS A 102 -18.40 14.05 5.23
CA HIS A 102 -19.79 13.91 4.85
C HIS A 102 -20.48 15.28 4.96
N PRO A 103 -21.48 15.63 4.12
CA PRO A 103 -22.23 16.89 4.25
C PRO A 103 -22.86 17.12 5.64
N ARG A 104 -23.13 16.04 6.38
CA ARG A 104 -23.63 16.08 7.76
C ARG A 104 -22.49 15.97 8.75
N PHE A 105 -22.36 16.95 9.64
CA PHE A 105 -21.36 17.01 10.71
C PHE A 105 -21.26 15.71 11.51
N GLU A 106 -22.41 15.20 12.01
CA GLU A 106 -22.50 13.96 12.79
C GLU A 106 -21.92 12.76 12.04
N VAL A 107 -22.25 12.63 10.76
CA VAL A 107 -21.83 11.49 9.94
C VAL A 107 -20.34 11.57 9.63
N ALA A 108 -19.81 12.77 9.34
CA ALA A 108 -18.37 12.98 9.13
C ALA A 108 -17.57 12.64 10.39
N LEU A 109 -18.07 13.05 11.57
CA LEU A 109 -17.48 12.75 12.86
C LEU A 109 -17.51 11.23 13.15
N GLU A 110 -18.65 10.58 12.93
CA GLU A 110 -18.80 9.13 13.12
C GLU A 110 -17.86 8.33 12.20
N ARG A 111 -17.77 8.73 10.92
CA ARG A 111 -16.84 8.11 9.95
C ARG A 111 -15.39 8.23 10.41
N SER A 112 -14.97 9.42 10.82
CA SER A 112 -13.61 9.67 11.35
C SER A 112 -13.29 8.74 12.53
N LEU A 113 -14.25 8.54 13.44
CA LEU A 113 -14.06 7.69 14.62
C LEU A 113 -14.08 6.19 14.29
N THR A 114 -14.98 5.74 13.42
CA THR A 114 -15.11 4.32 13.08
C THR A 114 -13.95 3.82 12.23
N GLU A 115 -13.43 4.66 11.33
CA GLU A 115 -12.24 4.37 10.52
C GLU A 115 -10.99 4.17 11.38
N LEU A 116 -10.90 4.87 12.52
CA LEU A 116 -9.81 4.74 13.48
C LEU A 116 -9.66 3.30 14.03
N LEU A 117 -10.78 2.60 14.18
CA LEU A 117 -10.84 1.25 14.75
C LEU A 117 -11.07 0.15 13.71
N GLN A 118 -11.25 0.53 12.44
CA GLN A 118 -11.57 -0.42 11.39
C GLN A 118 -10.37 -1.36 11.12
N GLY A 119 -10.58 -2.65 11.34
CA GLY A 119 -9.56 -3.68 11.11
C GLY A 119 -8.39 -3.68 12.11
N ARG A 120 -8.45 -2.88 13.18
CA ARG A 120 -7.38 -2.78 14.18
C ARG A 120 -7.82 -3.34 15.53
N SER A 121 -6.97 -4.19 16.12
CA SER A 121 -7.08 -4.52 17.54
C SER A 121 -6.41 -3.43 18.39
N PHE A 122 -6.67 -3.41 19.69
CA PHE A 122 -5.95 -2.50 20.60
C PHE A 122 -4.45 -2.76 20.64
N GLU A 123 -4.01 -3.98 20.35
CA GLU A 123 -2.57 -4.31 20.22
C GLU A 123 -1.98 -3.69 18.95
N GLY A 124 -2.73 -3.69 17.85
CA GLY A 124 -2.34 -3.04 16.59
C GLY A 124 -2.23 -1.51 16.66
N LEU A 125 -2.62 -0.89 17.77
CA LEU A 125 -2.37 0.54 18.04
C LEU A 125 -0.98 0.81 18.63
N ASN A 126 -0.17 -0.21 18.91
CA ASN A 126 1.19 -0.03 19.43
C ASN A 126 2.20 0.30 18.34
N ASP A 127 1.93 -0.06 17.10
CA ASP A 127 2.83 0.14 15.95
C ASP A 127 2.63 1.50 15.25
N LEU A 128 1.93 2.43 15.91
CA LEU A 128 1.66 3.76 15.36
C LEU A 128 2.94 4.62 15.31
N PRO A 129 3.14 5.40 14.22
CA PRO A 129 4.29 6.28 14.07
C PRO A 129 4.29 7.38 15.13
N ARG A 130 5.48 7.79 15.57
CA ARG A 130 5.64 8.94 16.47
C ARG A 130 5.56 10.23 15.66
N PRO A 131 4.90 11.27 16.17
CA PRO A 131 4.91 12.58 15.52
C PRO A 131 6.29 13.24 15.59
N THR A 132 6.57 14.13 14.65
CA THR A 132 7.88 14.78 14.47
C THR A 132 7.77 16.31 14.33
N PHE A 133 8.88 17.02 14.56
CA PHE A 133 9.01 18.44 14.19
C PHE A 133 9.74 18.64 12.85
N GLU A 134 10.28 17.57 12.28
CA GLU A 134 10.98 17.58 10.99
C GLU A 134 9.96 17.71 9.86
N SER A 135 9.77 18.94 9.36
CA SER A 135 8.77 19.23 8.33
C SER A 135 9.05 18.43 7.06
N ASN A 136 10.32 18.19 6.70
CA ASN A 136 10.64 17.42 5.49
C ASN A 136 10.11 15.99 5.54
N ALA A 137 10.09 15.35 6.72
CA ALA A 137 9.54 14.00 6.88
C ALA A 137 8.01 13.98 6.72
N VAL A 138 7.34 15.09 6.98
CA VAL A 138 5.88 15.20 6.86
C VAL A 138 5.46 15.56 5.43
N THR A 139 6.25 16.39 4.74
CA THR A 139 5.97 16.87 3.38
C THR A 139 6.55 15.98 2.27
N GLU A 140 7.28 14.92 2.63
CA GLU A 140 7.80 13.98 1.66
C GLU A 140 6.62 13.24 0.97
N PRO A 141 6.61 13.10 -0.37
CA PRO A 141 5.46 12.54 -1.09
C PRO A 141 5.02 11.15 -0.63
N ASN A 142 5.95 10.24 -0.31
CA ASN A 142 5.65 8.90 0.15
C ASN A 142 4.94 8.90 1.53
N ASN A 143 5.20 9.89 2.39
CA ASN A 143 4.45 10.04 3.64
C ASN A 143 2.93 10.17 3.41
N PHE A 144 2.50 10.91 2.37
CA PHE A 144 1.08 11.00 2.03
C PHE A 144 0.52 9.68 1.49
N VAL A 145 1.33 8.94 0.72
CA VAL A 145 0.96 7.61 0.23
C VAL A 145 0.74 6.63 1.38
N GLU A 146 1.62 6.63 2.40
CA GLU A 146 1.43 5.86 3.64
C GLU A 146 0.15 6.28 4.38
N HIS A 147 -0.11 7.60 4.46
CA HIS A 147 -1.36 8.11 5.00
C HIS A 147 -2.60 7.63 4.25
N PHE A 148 -2.49 7.38 2.94
CA PHE A 148 -3.57 6.88 2.10
C PHE A 148 -3.77 5.37 2.23
N ILE A 149 -2.69 4.59 2.26
CA ILE A 149 -2.74 3.12 2.26
C ILE A 149 -3.35 2.60 3.56
N ASP A 150 -2.84 3.05 4.70
CA ASP A 150 -3.25 2.52 6.00
C ASP A 150 -3.22 3.55 7.14
N SER A 151 -2.94 4.83 6.84
CA SER A 151 -2.82 5.90 7.83
C SER A 151 -1.66 5.72 8.82
N SER A 152 -0.59 5.02 8.41
CA SER A 152 0.66 4.88 9.15
C SER A 152 1.70 5.98 8.87
N GLY A 153 1.36 6.98 8.06
CA GLY A 153 2.23 8.11 7.80
C GLY A 153 2.50 8.97 9.04
N ILE A 154 3.62 9.67 9.02
CA ILE A 154 4.09 10.57 10.07
C ILE A 154 3.25 11.84 10.11
N VAL A 155 2.95 12.32 11.33
CA VAL A 155 2.21 13.56 11.60
C VAL A 155 3.12 14.57 12.31
N SER A 156 2.96 15.86 12.03
CA SER A 156 3.71 16.91 12.72
C SER A 156 3.24 17.13 14.16
N TRP A 157 4.15 17.44 15.07
CA TRP A 157 3.78 17.97 16.40
C TRP A 157 3.03 19.31 16.31
N ARG A 158 3.22 20.08 15.24
CA ARG A 158 2.55 21.39 15.05
C ARG A 158 1.03 21.24 14.88
N PHE A 159 0.59 20.12 14.29
CA PHE A 159 -0.84 19.76 14.19
C PHE A 159 -1.53 19.73 15.56
N PHE A 160 -0.80 19.38 16.62
CA PHE A 160 -1.31 19.29 18.00
C PHE A 160 -1.20 20.60 18.81
N SER A 161 -0.86 21.71 18.17
CA SER A 161 -0.82 23.03 18.82
C SER A 161 -2.20 23.41 19.39
N SER A 162 -2.22 24.00 20.59
CA SER A 162 -3.43 24.61 21.16
C SER A 162 -3.82 25.94 20.50
N ARG A 163 -2.91 26.53 19.71
CA ARG A 163 -3.19 27.69 18.88
C ARG A 163 -3.61 27.22 17.49
N ALA A 164 -4.92 27.17 17.26
CA ALA A 164 -5.48 26.83 15.96
C ALA A 164 -5.21 27.91 14.90
N ASN A 165 -5.07 27.48 13.64
CA ASN A 165 -4.95 28.36 12.48
C ASN A 165 -6.32 28.87 11.98
N TYR A 166 -7.39 28.16 12.34
CA TYR A 166 -8.77 28.47 11.99
C TYR A 166 -9.64 28.52 13.23
N ASP A 167 -10.73 29.28 13.16
CA ASP A 167 -11.80 29.23 14.16
C ASP A 167 -12.70 28.01 13.91
N PHE A 168 -13.23 27.43 14.99
CA PHE A 168 -14.22 26.36 14.92
C PHE A 168 -15.50 26.83 14.22
N VAL A 169 -16.02 26.01 13.31
CA VAL A 169 -17.32 26.22 12.67
C VAL A 169 -18.20 24.99 12.88
N GLU A 170 -19.38 25.17 13.48
CA GLU A 170 -20.42 24.13 13.52
C GLU A 170 -21.16 24.10 12.17
N TRP A 171 -20.48 23.61 11.14
CA TRP A 171 -20.95 23.59 9.76
C TRP A 171 -22.05 22.53 9.51
N ASP A 172 -22.87 22.75 8.49
CA ASP A 172 -23.89 21.80 8.01
C ASP A 172 -24.15 22.01 6.52
N PHE A 173 -23.75 21.04 5.69
CA PHE A 173 -23.98 21.04 4.24
C PHE A 173 -25.12 20.10 3.84
N SER A 174 -25.88 19.60 4.82
CA SER A 174 -26.87 18.57 4.56
C SER A 174 -28.13 19.07 3.86
N GLY A 175 -28.66 18.21 2.99
CA GLY A 175 -29.89 18.46 2.26
C GLY A 175 -31.11 18.13 3.13
N LYS A 176 -32.25 18.77 2.84
CA LYS A 176 -33.51 18.52 3.57
C LYS A 176 -34.58 17.96 2.66
N GLY A 177 -35.36 17.01 3.18
CA GLY A 177 -36.49 16.42 2.47
C GLY A 177 -36.10 15.30 1.50
N LYS A 178 -36.98 15.02 0.53
CA LYS A 178 -36.89 13.81 -0.32
C LYS A 178 -35.73 13.80 -1.31
N ASN A 179 -35.16 14.96 -1.62
CA ASN A 179 -34.06 15.13 -2.58
C ASN A 179 -32.72 15.43 -1.89
N SER A 180 -32.58 15.13 -0.60
CA SER A 180 -31.42 15.51 0.22
C SER A 180 -30.09 15.18 -0.46
N ASN A 181 -29.93 13.95 -0.97
CA ASN A 181 -28.67 13.52 -1.58
C ASN A 181 -28.33 14.29 -2.87
N ALA A 182 -29.35 14.71 -3.62
CA ALA A 182 -29.14 15.50 -4.84
C ALA A 182 -28.70 16.93 -4.50
N ASP A 183 -29.31 17.53 -3.47
CA ASP A 183 -28.93 18.87 -2.98
C ASP A 183 -27.53 18.85 -2.36
N GLU A 184 -27.20 17.79 -1.61
CA GLU A 184 -25.87 17.56 -1.05
C GLU A 184 -24.82 17.39 -2.15
N ALA A 185 -25.06 16.53 -3.14
CA ALA A 185 -24.16 16.36 -4.28
C ALA A 185 -23.93 17.68 -5.02
N ALA A 186 -25.00 18.43 -5.30
CA ALA A 186 -24.92 19.74 -5.94
C ALA A 186 -24.09 20.74 -5.12
N THR A 187 -24.25 20.75 -3.79
CA THR A 187 -23.45 21.57 -2.89
C THR A 187 -21.97 21.23 -2.96
N LEU A 188 -21.62 19.95 -2.93
CA LEU A 188 -20.23 19.48 -3.03
C LEU A 188 -19.60 19.77 -4.40
N PHE A 189 -20.35 19.60 -5.50
CA PHE A 189 -19.89 20.01 -6.82
C PHE A 189 -19.66 21.52 -6.91
N LYS A 190 -20.53 22.32 -6.29
CA LYS A 190 -20.39 23.77 -6.27
C LYS A 190 -19.11 24.22 -5.58
N ILE A 191 -18.70 23.56 -4.49
CA ILE A 191 -17.41 23.84 -3.83
C ILE A 191 -16.26 23.64 -4.82
N LEU A 192 -16.24 22.52 -5.57
CA LEU A 192 -15.22 22.27 -6.59
C LEU A 192 -15.27 23.28 -7.74
N GLU A 193 -16.47 23.68 -8.17
CA GLU A 193 -16.66 24.72 -9.20
C GLU A 193 -16.11 26.07 -8.75
N GLU A 194 -16.40 26.49 -7.51
CA GLU A 194 -15.89 27.73 -6.91
C GLU A 194 -14.36 27.70 -6.75
N MET A 195 -13.77 26.52 -6.58
CA MET A 195 -12.32 26.30 -6.62
C MET A 195 -11.73 26.29 -8.05
N GLY A 196 -12.57 26.41 -9.09
CA GLY A 196 -12.14 26.36 -10.49
C GLY A 196 -11.73 24.96 -10.97
N LYS A 197 -12.18 23.90 -10.29
CA LYS A 197 -11.83 22.52 -10.63
C LYS A 197 -12.79 21.95 -11.68
N VAL A 198 -12.24 21.16 -12.60
CA VAL A 198 -13.01 20.39 -13.58
C VAL A 198 -13.23 18.99 -13.02
N VAL A 199 -14.47 18.50 -13.11
CA VAL A 199 -14.85 17.19 -12.58
C VAL A 199 -15.20 16.23 -13.72
N TYR A 200 -14.59 15.05 -13.70
CA TYR A 200 -14.87 13.95 -14.63
C TYR A 200 -15.57 12.85 -13.88
N MET A 201 -16.72 12.38 -14.39
CA MET A 201 -17.49 11.32 -13.75
C MET A 201 -17.80 10.21 -14.74
N SER A 202 -17.56 8.97 -14.31
CA SER A 202 -18.08 7.77 -14.96
C SER A 202 -19.15 7.14 -14.08
N VAL A 203 -20.24 6.69 -14.68
CA VAL A 203 -21.35 6.03 -13.98
C VAL A 203 -21.44 4.58 -14.45
N PHE A 204 -21.66 3.68 -13.50
CA PHE A 204 -21.76 2.24 -13.71
C PHE A 204 -23.05 1.73 -13.06
N ASP A 205 -23.95 1.19 -13.85
CA ASP A 205 -25.27 0.71 -13.42
C ASP A 205 -25.57 -0.74 -13.85
N GLN A 206 -24.58 -1.41 -14.46
CA GLN A 206 -24.77 -2.70 -15.13
C GLN A 206 -24.82 -3.89 -14.16
N LEU A 207 -24.55 -3.69 -12.86
CA LEU A 207 -24.44 -4.76 -11.86
C LEU A 207 -25.55 -4.76 -10.81
N GLY A 208 -26.65 -4.04 -11.06
CA GLY A 208 -27.83 -4.00 -10.18
C GLY A 208 -27.75 -2.98 -9.03
N ALA A 209 -26.59 -2.37 -8.81
CA ALA A 209 -26.40 -1.18 -7.98
C ALA A 209 -25.79 -0.06 -8.82
N VAL A 210 -26.03 1.20 -8.45
CA VAL A 210 -25.41 2.34 -9.11
C VAL A 210 -24.10 2.66 -8.42
N ALA A 211 -23.03 2.69 -9.19
CA ALA A 211 -21.71 3.14 -8.78
C ALA A 211 -21.26 4.30 -9.66
N CYS A 212 -20.38 5.14 -9.12
CA CYS A 212 -19.69 6.15 -9.91
C CYS A 212 -18.22 6.23 -9.52
N ARG A 213 -17.43 6.74 -10.46
CA ARG A 213 -16.05 7.15 -10.21
C ARG A 213 -15.90 8.60 -10.62
N ILE A 214 -15.43 9.43 -9.70
CA ILE A 214 -15.22 10.86 -9.89
C ILE A 214 -13.72 11.15 -9.82
N LEU A 215 -13.20 11.88 -10.81
CA LEU A 215 -11.82 12.36 -10.86
C LEU A 215 -11.81 13.88 -10.94
N VAL A 216 -10.97 14.51 -10.14
CA VAL A 216 -10.79 15.95 -10.06
C VAL A 216 -9.29 16.24 -10.22
N PRO A 217 -8.79 16.48 -11.45
CA PRO A 217 -7.37 16.68 -11.68
C PRO A 217 -6.76 17.83 -10.87
N GLY A 218 -5.58 17.61 -10.33
CA GLY A 218 -4.89 18.49 -9.38
C GLY A 218 -5.60 18.61 -8.03
N TYR A 219 -6.35 17.59 -7.62
CA TYR A 219 -7.05 17.56 -6.34
C TYR A 219 -7.27 16.14 -5.82
N SER A 220 -7.79 15.21 -6.64
CA SER A 220 -8.11 13.83 -6.23
C SER A 220 -7.00 12.81 -6.48
N GLU A 221 -5.84 13.21 -7.01
CA GLU A 221 -4.67 12.35 -7.14
C GLU A 221 -4.19 11.87 -5.77
N VAL A 222 -3.85 10.58 -5.70
CA VAL A 222 -3.21 9.95 -4.54
C VAL A 222 -1.69 10.00 -4.71
N TYR A 223 -1.24 9.66 -5.91
CA TYR A 223 0.16 9.61 -6.30
C TYR A 223 0.54 10.84 -7.14
N PRO A 224 1.79 11.33 -7.04
CA PRO A 224 2.28 12.43 -7.85
C PRO A 224 2.29 12.08 -9.35
N VAL A 225 2.20 13.10 -10.21
CA VAL A 225 2.11 12.91 -11.67
C VAL A 225 3.41 12.31 -12.23
N GLU A 226 4.53 12.62 -11.57
CA GLU A 226 5.87 12.13 -11.82
C GLU A 226 5.95 10.58 -11.78
N ASP A 227 5.08 9.91 -11.03
CA ASP A 227 5.00 8.45 -10.98
C ASP A 227 4.58 7.84 -12.33
N LEU A 228 3.99 8.61 -13.24
CA LEU A 228 3.78 8.13 -14.61
C LEU A 228 5.10 7.87 -15.36
N ILE A 229 6.20 8.48 -14.91
CA ILE A 229 7.54 8.31 -15.46
C ILE A 229 8.34 7.33 -14.60
N TRP A 230 8.38 7.56 -13.28
CA TRP A 230 9.29 6.87 -12.37
C TRP A 230 8.71 5.59 -11.74
N ASP A 231 7.40 5.55 -11.47
CA ASP A 231 6.74 4.40 -10.84
C ASP A 231 5.47 3.97 -11.59
N ASN A 232 5.63 3.72 -12.89
CA ASN A 232 4.51 3.36 -13.75
C ASN A 232 4.30 1.85 -13.72
N THR A 233 3.13 1.37 -13.28
CA THR A 233 2.84 -0.08 -13.23
C THR A 233 2.91 -0.80 -14.57
N ASN A 234 2.94 -0.08 -15.70
CA ASN A 234 3.22 -0.68 -17.02
C ASN A 234 4.67 -1.15 -17.19
N GLN A 235 5.61 -0.78 -16.31
CA GLN A 235 6.98 -1.30 -16.29
C GLN A 235 7.01 -2.83 -16.26
N ALA A 236 5.98 -3.45 -15.67
CA ALA A 236 5.73 -4.88 -15.68
C ALA A 236 5.86 -5.53 -17.07
N LEU A 237 5.54 -4.80 -18.15
CA LEU A 237 5.62 -5.31 -19.53
C LEU A 237 7.06 -5.63 -19.97
N LEU A 238 8.07 -5.00 -19.36
CA LEU A 238 9.50 -5.24 -19.65
C LEU A 238 10.01 -6.57 -19.10
N PHE A 239 9.31 -7.11 -18.09
CA PHE A 239 9.79 -8.24 -17.28
C PHE A 239 8.90 -9.47 -17.40
N ARG A 240 7.58 -9.29 -17.47
CA ARG A 240 6.58 -10.36 -17.31
C ARG A 240 6.81 -11.57 -18.21
N ALA A 241 7.07 -11.35 -19.49
CA ALA A 241 7.21 -12.45 -20.46
C ALA A 241 8.42 -13.32 -20.15
N ASP A 242 9.55 -12.70 -19.84
CA ASP A 242 10.81 -13.40 -19.56
C ASP A 242 10.76 -14.07 -18.19
N ILE A 243 10.27 -13.39 -17.16
CA ILE A 243 10.12 -13.96 -15.81
C ILE A 243 9.17 -15.18 -15.83
N LEU A 244 8.02 -15.10 -16.51
CA LEU A 244 7.12 -16.25 -16.63
C LEU A 244 7.68 -17.37 -17.50
N ASN A 245 8.72 -17.14 -18.30
CA ASN A 245 9.40 -18.16 -19.08
C ASN A 245 10.83 -18.42 -18.61
N LEU A 246 11.19 -18.04 -17.38
CA LEU A 246 12.55 -18.02 -16.85
C LEU A 246 13.34 -19.31 -17.17
N HIS A 247 12.70 -20.47 -16.98
CA HIS A 247 13.27 -21.79 -17.22
C HIS A 247 13.58 -22.12 -18.68
N ARG A 248 13.06 -21.34 -19.63
CA ARG A 248 13.24 -21.51 -21.09
C ARG A 248 14.20 -20.51 -21.69
N LEU A 249 14.67 -19.54 -20.92
CA LEU A 249 15.60 -18.52 -21.39
C LEU A 249 16.99 -19.13 -21.56
N ASP A 250 17.62 -18.79 -22.67
CA ASP A 250 19.05 -19.01 -22.87
C ASP A 250 19.87 -17.93 -22.15
N ASP A 251 21.18 -18.09 -22.14
CA ASP A 251 22.08 -17.23 -21.36
C ASP A 251 22.08 -15.79 -21.87
N ASP A 252 21.91 -15.57 -23.19
CA ASP A 252 21.77 -14.25 -23.78
C ASP A 252 20.48 -13.56 -23.31
N SER A 253 19.35 -14.28 -23.30
CA SER A 253 18.07 -13.74 -22.84
C SER A 253 18.05 -13.50 -21.32
N LEU A 254 18.68 -14.36 -20.53
CA LEU A 254 18.86 -14.16 -19.10
C LEU A 254 19.73 -12.94 -18.79
N SER A 255 20.85 -12.81 -19.50
CA SER A 255 21.71 -11.62 -19.39
C SER A 255 20.94 -10.35 -19.76
N ALA A 256 20.10 -10.40 -20.79
CA ALA A 256 19.26 -9.27 -21.15
C ALA A 256 18.18 -8.95 -20.10
N LEU A 257 17.58 -9.96 -19.45
CA LEU A 257 16.64 -9.77 -18.34
C LEU A 257 17.34 -9.15 -17.13
N LEU A 258 18.50 -9.68 -16.73
CA LEU A 258 19.30 -9.19 -15.62
C LEU A 258 19.67 -7.71 -15.81
N ASN A 259 20.21 -7.37 -16.99
CA ASN A 259 20.52 -5.97 -17.33
C ASN A 259 19.30 -5.05 -17.18
N ARG A 260 18.09 -5.50 -17.54
CA ARG A 260 16.89 -4.68 -17.32
C ARG A 260 16.54 -4.55 -15.84
N LEU A 261 16.68 -5.60 -15.04
CA LEU A 261 16.43 -5.56 -13.59
C LEU A 261 17.40 -4.61 -12.87
N GLU A 262 18.66 -4.55 -13.30
CA GLU A 262 19.69 -3.67 -12.72
C GLU A 262 19.51 -2.21 -13.12
N ASN A 263 19.10 -1.95 -14.36
CA ASN A 263 19.03 -0.58 -14.92
C ASN A 263 17.64 0.08 -14.81
N SER A 264 16.69 -0.52 -14.06
CA SER A 264 15.32 0.01 -13.93
C SER A 264 15.01 0.61 -12.55
N GLU A 265 16.02 0.91 -11.72
CA GLU A 265 15.86 1.52 -10.38
C GLU A 265 14.82 0.80 -9.49
N LEU A 266 14.73 -0.52 -9.62
CA LEU A 266 13.80 -1.33 -8.85
C LEU A 266 14.28 -1.49 -7.41
N ASP A 267 13.35 -1.45 -6.45
CA ASP A 267 13.63 -1.90 -5.09
C ASP A 267 13.92 -3.41 -5.08
N ASP A 268 15.10 -3.74 -4.59
CA ASP A 268 15.61 -5.10 -4.47
C ASP A 268 14.76 -5.99 -3.56
N TYR A 269 14.04 -5.40 -2.61
CA TYR A 269 13.16 -6.11 -1.69
C TYR A 269 11.70 -6.16 -2.16
N ALA A 270 11.37 -5.51 -3.29
CA ALA A 270 10.04 -5.60 -3.86
C ALA A 270 9.73 -6.98 -4.41
N ASP A 271 8.48 -7.41 -4.26
CA ASP A 271 8.01 -8.70 -4.75
C ASP A 271 7.90 -8.74 -6.27
N ILE A 272 8.45 -9.79 -6.88
CA ILE A 272 8.30 -10.08 -8.31
C ILE A 272 6.82 -10.21 -8.68
N ALA A 273 6.01 -10.84 -7.83
CA ALA A 273 4.57 -11.01 -8.04
C ALA A 273 3.88 -9.67 -8.33
N THR A 274 4.18 -8.65 -7.52
CA THR A 274 3.69 -7.28 -7.68
C THR A 274 4.25 -6.63 -8.93
N LEU A 275 5.58 -6.71 -9.14
CA LEU A 275 6.27 -6.13 -10.29
C LEU A 275 5.66 -6.60 -11.62
N ILE A 276 5.37 -7.90 -11.75
CA ILE A 276 4.81 -8.46 -12.98
C ILE A 276 3.28 -8.57 -12.97
N GLY A 277 2.60 -8.19 -11.89
CA GLY A 277 1.14 -8.25 -11.78
C GLY A 277 0.57 -9.66 -11.96
N ILE A 278 1.18 -10.66 -11.30
CA ILE A 278 0.72 -12.06 -11.31
C ILE A 278 0.46 -12.52 -9.88
N GLU A 279 -0.65 -13.23 -9.69
CA GLU A 279 -1.10 -13.69 -8.37
C GLU A 279 -0.56 -15.09 -8.10
N PHE A 280 0.58 -15.15 -7.43
CA PHE A 280 1.13 -16.39 -6.89
C PHE A 280 0.56 -16.68 -5.50
N ASP A 281 0.68 -17.93 -5.06
CA ASP A 281 0.37 -18.28 -3.67
C ASP A 281 1.49 -17.74 -2.76
N GLU A 282 1.14 -16.91 -1.79
CA GLU A 282 2.05 -16.25 -0.83
C GLU A 282 2.90 -17.22 -0.01
N ASN A 283 2.53 -18.51 0.05
CA ASN A 283 3.30 -19.55 0.74
C ASN A 283 4.28 -20.29 -0.18
N THR A 284 4.34 -19.92 -1.46
CA THR A 284 5.26 -20.52 -2.45
C THR A 284 6.48 -19.63 -2.66
N VAL A 285 7.56 -20.23 -3.16
CA VAL A 285 8.79 -19.49 -3.50
C VAL A 285 8.49 -18.37 -4.50
N TRP A 286 7.64 -18.61 -5.50
CA TRP A 286 7.18 -17.57 -6.43
C TRP A 286 6.44 -16.42 -5.74
N GLY A 287 5.61 -16.71 -4.74
CA GLY A 287 4.85 -15.69 -4.01
C GLY A 287 5.68 -14.86 -3.04
N GLN A 288 6.90 -15.30 -2.72
CA GLN A 288 7.83 -14.63 -1.81
C GLN A 288 9.13 -14.24 -2.54
N LEU A 289 9.16 -14.28 -3.88
CA LEU A 289 10.35 -14.02 -4.67
C LEU A 289 10.54 -12.51 -4.80
N THR A 290 11.68 -12.00 -4.34
CA THR A 290 12.04 -10.58 -4.49
C THR A 290 12.88 -10.33 -5.74
N VAL A 291 13.03 -9.06 -6.11
CA VAL A 291 13.92 -8.64 -7.21
C VAL A 291 15.37 -9.07 -6.96
N LEU A 292 15.88 -8.88 -5.74
CA LEU A 292 17.23 -9.30 -5.33
C LEU A 292 17.44 -10.79 -5.53
N GLU A 293 16.49 -11.61 -5.06
CA GLU A 293 16.60 -13.05 -5.15
C GLU A 293 16.55 -13.53 -6.61
N LEU A 294 15.72 -12.90 -7.44
CA LEU A 294 15.70 -13.23 -8.87
C LEU A 294 17.05 -12.87 -9.54
N LYS A 295 17.64 -11.71 -9.23
CA LYS A 295 18.97 -11.33 -9.74
C LYS A 295 20.03 -12.38 -9.34
N LEU A 296 20.06 -12.75 -8.06
CA LEU A 296 20.94 -13.79 -7.51
C LEU A 296 20.83 -15.10 -8.30
N LEU A 297 19.59 -15.60 -8.48
CA LEU A 297 19.36 -16.85 -9.21
C LEU A 297 19.76 -16.75 -10.69
N ILE A 298 19.62 -15.58 -11.32
CA ILE A 298 20.09 -15.37 -12.69
C ILE A 298 21.62 -15.37 -12.76
N HIS A 299 22.32 -14.70 -11.83
CA HIS A 299 23.78 -14.74 -11.76
C HIS A 299 24.31 -16.18 -11.60
N LEU A 300 23.70 -16.98 -10.72
CA LEU A 300 24.02 -18.41 -10.58
C LEU A 300 23.83 -19.15 -11.90
N ALA A 301 22.70 -18.95 -12.57
CA ALA A 301 22.38 -19.60 -13.83
C ALA A 301 23.31 -19.18 -14.98
N LEU A 302 23.98 -18.02 -14.87
CA LEU A 302 24.99 -17.48 -15.78
C LEU A 302 26.44 -17.77 -15.32
N GLN A 303 26.62 -18.48 -14.20
CA GLN A 303 27.92 -18.77 -13.57
C GLN A 303 28.74 -17.52 -13.20
N GLN A 304 28.05 -16.44 -12.82
CA GLN A 304 28.64 -15.21 -12.29
C GLN A 304 28.68 -15.32 -10.75
N PHE A 305 29.68 -16.03 -10.23
CA PHE A 305 29.67 -16.48 -8.84
C PHE A 305 29.98 -15.38 -7.83
N GLU A 306 30.82 -14.42 -8.19
CA GLU A 306 31.15 -13.26 -7.35
C GLU A 306 29.89 -12.43 -7.05
N ASP A 307 29.14 -12.06 -8.09
CA ASP A 307 27.89 -11.29 -7.96
C ASP A 307 26.81 -12.11 -7.22
N ALA A 308 26.70 -13.41 -7.52
CA ALA A 308 25.78 -14.31 -6.82
C ALA A 308 26.09 -14.42 -5.32
N HIS A 309 27.38 -14.43 -4.94
CA HIS A 309 27.82 -14.50 -3.56
C HIS A 309 27.51 -13.21 -2.79
N GLU A 310 27.77 -12.04 -3.39
CA GLU A 310 27.40 -10.76 -2.80
C GLU A 310 25.88 -10.68 -2.50
N LEU A 311 25.06 -11.06 -3.48
CA LEU A 311 23.60 -11.05 -3.32
C LEU A 311 23.12 -12.13 -2.33
N ALA A 312 23.78 -13.29 -2.24
CA ALA A 312 23.46 -14.29 -1.21
C ALA A 312 23.72 -13.74 0.21
N GLY A 313 24.83 -13.05 0.40
CA GLY A 313 25.12 -12.34 1.65
C GLY A 313 24.07 -11.29 1.99
N ALA A 314 23.68 -10.45 1.01
CA ALA A 314 22.64 -9.44 1.18
C ALA A 314 21.28 -10.06 1.52
N PHE A 315 20.91 -11.15 0.84
CA PHE A 315 19.68 -11.91 1.11
C PHE A 315 19.65 -12.46 2.54
N LEU A 316 20.77 -12.93 3.07
CA LEU A 316 20.85 -13.51 4.43
C LEU A 316 20.82 -12.45 5.55
N GLN A 317 21.16 -11.20 5.25
CA GLN A 317 21.10 -10.09 6.19
C GLN A 317 19.69 -9.52 6.34
N TYR A 318 18.97 -9.37 5.23
CA TYR A 318 17.70 -8.64 5.17
C TYR A 318 16.59 -9.53 4.57
N ASN A 319 16.01 -10.42 5.38
CA ASN A 319 14.82 -11.17 4.96
C ASN A 319 14.04 -11.83 6.12
N ASP A 320 12.70 -11.77 6.03
CA ASP A 320 11.73 -12.49 6.88
C ASP A 320 11.25 -13.80 6.20
N ASN A 321 12.20 -14.55 5.65
CA ASN A 321 11.93 -15.76 4.90
C ASN A 321 11.78 -17.01 5.79
N THR A 322 11.17 -18.06 5.23
CA THR A 322 11.05 -19.35 5.93
C THR A 322 12.43 -19.91 6.29
N VAL A 323 12.49 -20.66 7.41
CA VAL A 323 13.73 -21.27 7.90
C VAL A 323 14.39 -22.15 6.83
N ASP A 324 13.59 -22.92 6.09
CA ASP A 324 14.12 -23.83 5.06
C ASP A 324 14.76 -23.08 3.89
N ARG A 325 14.14 -21.99 3.42
CA ARG A 325 14.68 -21.14 2.37
C ARG A 325 15.97 -20.44 2.81
N ARG A 326 15.99 -19.92 4.04
CA ARG A 326 17.21 -19.32 4.63
C ARG A 326 18.34 -20.34 4.71
N LEU A 327 18.04 -21.57 5.09
CA LEU A 327 19.01 -22.64 5.18
C LEU A 327 19.59 -23.07 3.82
N PHE A 328 18.81 -22.97 2.73
CA PHE A 328 19.32 -23.16 1.38
C PHE A 328 20.35 -22.08 1.03
N TYR A 329 20.01 -20.80 1.23
CA TYR A 329 20.94 -19.71 0.91
C TYR A 329 22.19 -19.71 1.80
N GLN A 330 22.11 -20.14 3.07
CA GLN A 330 23.29 -20.37 3.91
C GLN A 330 24.19 -21.48 3.35
N ALA A 331 23.61 -22.55 2.82
CA ALA A 331 24.38 -23.64 2.21
C ALA A 331 25.03 -23.19 0.89
N LEU A 332 24.31 -22.40 0.09
CA LEU A 332 24.82 -21.81 -1.15
C LEU A 332 25.96 -20.82 -0.88
N ASP A 333 25.80 -19.93 0.10
CA ASP A 333 26.78 -18.91 0.50
C ASP A 333 28.13 -19.54 0.85
N VAL A 334 28.14 -20.55 1.73
CA VAL A 334 29.40 -21.24 2.09
C VAL A 334 30.02 -22.05 0.94
N VAL A 335 29.22 -22.52 -0.02
CA VAL A 335 29.74 -23.19 -1.22
C VAL A 335 30.40 -22.18 -2.14
N LEU A 336 29.78 -21.01 -2.35
CA LEU A 336 30.33 -19.92 -3.15
C LEU A 336 31.63 -19.38 -2.53
N GLU A 337 31.66 -19.14 -1.23
CA GLU A 337 32.86 -18.72 -0.48
C GLU A 337 34.03 -19.68 -0.75
N VAL A 338 33.81 -20.99 -0.60
CA VAL A 338 34.85 -22.00 -0.83
C VAL A 338 35.29 -22.07 -2.29
N MET A 339 34.38 -21.85 -3.24
CA MET A 339 34.71 -21.90 -4.67
C MET A 339 35.42 -20.65 -5.19
N LEU A 340 35.24 -19.51 -4.53
CA LEU A 340 35.87 -18.24 -4.89
C LEU A 340 37.23 -18.04 -4.19
N ASP A 341 37.53 -18.83 -3.17
CA ASP A 341 38.81 -18.79 -2.45
C ASP A 341 39.78 -19.85 -3.02
N ASP A 342 40.87 -19.37 -3.64
CA ASP A 342 41.94 -20.21 -4.21
C ASP A 342 42.66 -21.10 -3.17
N GLU A 343 42.54 -20.82 -1.87
CA GLU A 343 43.14 -21.59 -0.77
C GLU A 343 42.23 -22.72 -0.26
N LEU A 344 40.96 -22.78 -0.68
CA LEU A 344 39.97 -23.72 -0.20
C LEU A 344 39.61 -24.77 -1.27
N ALA A 345 39.26 -25.97 -0.81
CA ALA A 345 38.79 -27.05 -1.69
C ALA A 345 37.45 -27.60 -1.17
N LEU A 346 36.44 -27.62 -2.02
CA LEU A 346 35.07 -28.00 -1.65
C LEU A 346 34.99 -29.42 -1.06
N GLU A 347 35.81 -30.35 -1.55
CA GLU A 347 35.88 -31.74 -1.08
C GLU A 347 36.27 -31.85 0.40
N ASP A 348 37.04 -30.89 0.92
CA ASP A 348 37.48 -30.87 2.32
C ASP A 348 36.32 -30.50 3.27
N TYR A 349 35.34 -29.73 2.78
CA TYR A 349 34.24 -29.19 3.59
C TYR A 349 32.90 -29.90 3.36
N GLU A 350 32.68 -30.50 2.18
CA GLU A 350 31.39 -31.05 1.76
C GLU A 350 30.79 -31.99 2.81
N ARG A 351 31.61 -32.88 3.40
CA ARG A 351 31.15 -33.82 4.44
C ARG A 351 30.51 -33.10 5.64
N ASN A 352 31.10 -31.99 6.10
CA ASN A 352 30.58 -31.26 7.25
C ASN A 352 29.45 -30.31 6.85
N PHE A 353 29.49 -29.72 5.65
CA PHE A 353 28.36 -28.97 5.10
C PHE A 353 27.10 -29.85 5.00
N ARG A 354 27.21 -31.09 4.51
CA ARG A 354 26.11 -32.07 4.51
C ARG A 354 25.59 -32.40 5.90
N ARG A 355 26.45 -32.46 6.92
CA ARG A 355 26.01 -32.66 8.31
C ARG A 355 25.24 -31.46 8.87
N MET A 356 25.60 -30.25 8.45
CA MET A 356 24.95 -29.01 8.90
C MET A 356 23.64 -28.77 8.15
N PHE A 357 23.69 -28.85 6.82
CA PHE A 357 22.59 -28.46 5.95
C PHE A 357 21.78 -29.65 5.41
N GLY A 358 22.21 -30.88 5.65
CA GLY A 358 21.55 -32.07 5.10
C GLY A 358 21.83 -32.28 3.61
N ASP A 359 21.67 -33.52 3.16
CA ASP A 359 22.03 -33.91 1.78
C ASP A 359 21.20 -33.17 0.74
N ALA A 360 19.88 -33.10 0.91
CA ALA A 360 18.99 -32.50 -0.08
C ALA A 360 19.29 -31.01 -0.37
N ARG A 361 19.61 -30.21 0.66
CA ARG A 361 19.95 -28.80 0.48
C ARG A 361 21.35 -28.62 -0.11
N MET A 362 22.31 -29.45 0.31
CA MET A 362 23.65 -29.44 -0.29
C MET A 362 23.62 -29.86 -1.75
N ASP A 363 22.85 -30.88 -2.11
CA ASP A 363 22.68 -31.31 -3.50
C ASP A 363 22.08 -30.19 -4.35
N ALA A 364 21.14 -29.42 -3.79
CA ALA A 364 20.58 -28.25 -4.45
C ALA A 364 21.60 -27.11 -4.61
N ALA A 365 22.37 -26.79 -3.56
CA ALA A 365 23.39 -25.73 -3.61
C ALA A 365 24.50 -26.07 -4.61
N LEU A 366 25.07 -27.28 -4.50
CA LEU A 366 26.08 -27.79 -5.44
C LEU A 366 25.53 -27.90 -6.86
N GLY A 367 24.29 -28.35 -7.00
CA GLY A 367 23.58 -28.40 -8.27
C GLY A 367 23.36 -27.02 -8.89
N SER A 368 23.18 -25.99 -8.07
CA SER A 368 23.02 -24.61 -8.55
C SER A 368 24.33 -24.06 -9.09
N VAL A 369 25.43 -24.29 -8.38
CA VAL A 369 26.75 -23.80 -8.80
C VAL A 369 27.28 -24.56 -10.03
N ASN A 370 27.00 -25.86 -10.16
CA ASN A 370 27.39 -26.63 -11.35
C ASN A 370 26.41 -26.51 -12.54
N GLY A 371 25.33 -25.74 -12.39
CA GLY A 371 24.34 -25.46 -13.45
C GLY A 371 23.28 -26.55 -13.68
N SER A 372 23.29 -27.65 -12.94
CA SER A 372 22.24 -28.69 -13.02
C SER A 372 20.89 -28.26 -12.42
N VAL A 373 20.89 -27.27 -11.53
CA VAL A 373 19.71 -26.67 -10.89
C VAL A 373 19.74 -25.16 -11.08
N ARG A 374 19.08 -24.62 -12.10
CA ARG A 374 19.19 -23.17 -12.41
C ARG A 374 18.41 -22.27 -11.45
N PHE A 375 17.18 -22.65 -11.09
CA PHE A 375 16.24 -21.80 -10.36
C PHE A 375 15.60 -22.57 -9.20
N TYR A 376 16.39 -22.90 -8.18
CA TYR A 376 15.93 -23.73 -7.06
C TYR A 376 14.66 -23.16 -6.42
N GLY A 377 13.67 -24.04 -6.17
CA GLY A 377 12.39 -23.67 -5.57
C GLY A 377 11.36 -23.03 -6.52
N LEU A 378 11.80 -22.46 -7.66
CA LEU A 378 10.89 -21.90 -8.66
C LEU A 378 10.41 -23.02 -9.60
N THR A 379 9.10 -23.25 -9.62
CA THR A 379 8.51 -24.19 -10.58
C THR A 379 8.41 -23.54 -11.98
N PRO A 380 8.52 -24.31 -13.08
CA PRO A 380 8.32 -23.77 -14.42
C PRO A 380 6.92 -23.20 -14.61
N THR A 381 6.84 -21.98 -15.16
CA THR A 381 5.58 -21.29 -15.49
C THR A 381 5.54 -20.93 -16.99
N SER A 382 4.52 -20.18 -17.40
CA SER A 382 4.43 -19.61 -18.76
C SER A 382 3.40 -18.50 -18.83
N LEU A 383 3.34 -17.81 -19.98
CA LEU A 383 2.26 -16.86 -20.30
C LEU A 383 0.85 -17.47 -20.33
N ARG A 384 0.72 -18.80 -20.32
CA ARG A 384 -0.59 -19.47 -20.17
C ARG A 384 -1.08 -19.51 -18.72
N LEU A 385 -0.20 -19.17 -17.77
CA LEU A 385 -0.48 -19.11 -16.33
C LEU A 385 -0.92 -20.46 -15.73
N GLU A 386 -0.57 -21.56 -16.40
CA GLU A 386 -0.87 -22.92 -15.97
C GLU A 386 -0.27 -23.20 -14.58
N GLY A 387 -1.09 -23.76 -13.68
CA GLY A 387 -0.69 -24.04 -12.29
C GLY A 387 -0.77 -22.83 -11.35
N LEU A 388 -1.15 -21.64 -11.84
CA LEU A 388 -1.36 -20.45 -11.01
C LEU A 388 -2.83 -20.31 -10.60
N ASP A 389 -3.29 -21.23 -9.74
CA ASP A 389 -4.71 -21.35 -9.36
C ASP A 389 -5.30 -20.06 -8.79
N ARG A 390 -4.53 -19.33 -7.98
CA ARG A 390 -4.97 -18.04 -7.40
C ARG A 390 -5.24 -17.01 -8.51
N HIS A 391 -4.33 -16.88 -9.48
CA HIS A 391 -4.55 -15.99 -10.63
C HIS A 391 -5.71 -16.46 -11.51
N HIS A 392 -5.90 -17.76 -11.71
CA HIS A 392 -7.07 -18.28 -12.43
C HIS A 392 -8.39 -17.95 -11.73
N ARG A 393 -8.45 -18.02 -10.40
CA ARG A 393 -9.64 -17.58 -9.64
C ARG A 393 -9.93 -16.10 -9.81
N LEU A 394 -8.88 -15.26 -9.89
CA LEU A 394 -9.02 -13.84 -10.21
C LEU A 394 -9.63 -13.66 -11.62
N LEU A 395 -9.09 -14.36 -12.62
CA LEU A 395 -9.62 -14.33 -13.99
C LEU A 395 -11.08 -14.84 -14.04
N ASP A 396 -11.44 -15.87 -13.29
CA ASP A 396 -12.80 -16.37 -13.25
C ASP A 396 -13.78 -15.38 -12.61
N SER A 397 -13.35 -14.67 -11.56
CA SER A 397 -14.11 -13.54 -11.01
C SER A 397 -14.28 -12.42 -12.03
N TYR A 398 -13.22 -12.10 -12.78
CA TYR A 398 -13.26 -11.08 -13.82
C TYR A 398 -14.18 -11.47 -15.00
N LYS A 399 -14.21 -12.75 -15.40
CA LYS A 399 -15.14 -13.28 -16.41
C LYS A 399 -16.60 -13.13 -15.99
N LYS A 400 -16.93 -13.27 -14.69
CA LYS A 400 -18.30 -13.03 -14.18
C LYS A 400 -18.72 -11.57 -14.43
N LEU A 401 -17.82 -10.62 -14.17
CA LEU A 401 -18.08 -9.19 -14.41
C LEU A 401 -18.29 -8.89 -15.90
N HIS A 402 -17.46 -9.46 -16.78
CA HIS A 402 -17.64 -9.33 -18.24
C HIS A 402 -18.98 -9.90 -18.71
N LYS A 403 -19.35 -11.09 -18.22
CA LYS A 403 -20.65 -11.70 -18.54
C LYS A 403 -21.81 -10.81 -18.08
N ALA A 404 -21.72 -10.23 -16.88
CA ALA A 404 -22.77 -9.33 -16.38
C ALA A 404 -22.90 -8.05 -17.22
N ARG A 405 -21.79 -7.50 -17.74
CA ARG A 405 -21.79 -6.31 -18.62
C ARG A 405 -22.34 -6.55 -20.02
N THR A 406 -22.42 -7.80 -20.46
CA THR A 406 -22.97 -8.16 -21.79
C THR A 406 -24.48 -8.36 -21.80
N ILE A 407 -25.10 -8.46 -20.62
CA ILE A 407 -26.55 -8.54 -20.42
C ILE A 407 -27.08 -7.11 -20.32
#